data_AF-A0A497A1Q0-F1
#
_entry.id   AF-A0A497A1Q0-F1
#
_cell.length_a   1.000
_cell.length_b   1.000
_cell.length_c   1.000
_cell.angle_alpha   90.00
_cell.angle_beta   90.00
_cell.angle_gamma   90.00
#
_symmetry.space_group_name_H-M   'P 1'
#
loop_
_entity.id
_entity.type
_entity.pdbx_description
1 polymer ?
#
loop_
_entity_poly.entity_id
_entity_poly.type
_entity_poly.pdbx_seq_one_letter_code
_entity_poly.pdbx_strand_id
1 'polypeptide(L)'
;MVVGVMPGRLYEAQERRLSPSDVLVLYTDGVTEAFNASREMFGVERLIEAVRTHSALSAQGLLEAIETEVTAFTDEAPQSDDITLLVMRCCHQEA
;
A
#
# COMPACT_ATOMS: atom_id res chain seq x y z
N MET A 1 0.90 2.47 -14.14
CA MET A 1 0.73 3.21 -15.43
C MET A 1 1.86 4.20 -15.55
N VAL A 2 2.46 4.35 -16.73
CA VAL A 2 3.58 5.27 -16.93
C VAL A 2 3.12 6.64 -17.47
N VAL A 3 3.80 7.69 -17.03
CA VAL A 3 3.61 9.07 -17.51
C VAL A 3 4.82 9.46 -18.36
N GLY A 4 4.61 10.28 -19.40
CA GLY A 4 5.70 10.82 -20.24
C GLY A 4 6.10 9.97 -21.45
N VAL A 5 5.52 8.78 -21.64
CA VAL A 5 5.83 7.89 -22.78
C VAL A 5 4.96 8.19 -24.01
N MET A 6 3.69 8.57 -23.81
CA MET A 6 2.71 8.76 -24.89
C MET A 6 2.21 10.21 -24.91
N PRO A 7 2.64 11.04 -25.87
CA PRO A 7 2.16 12.42 -26.02
C PRO A 7 0.64 12.47 -26.19
N GLY A 8 -0.01 13.43 -25.53
CA GLY A 8 -1.46 13.63 -25.64
C GLY A 8 -2.34 12.58 -24.95
N ARG A 9 -1.75 11.66 -24.16
CA ARG A 9 -2.54 10.69 -23.38
C ARG A 9 -3.38 11.42 -22.34
N LEU A 10 -4.69 11.17 -22.36
CA LEU A 10 -5.63 11.61 -21.34
C LEU A 10 -5.71 10.56 -20.23
N TYR A 11 -5.79 11.03 -18.98
CA TYR A 11 -5.93 10.18 -17.81
C TYR A 11 -7.34 10.38 -17.24
N GLU A 12 -8.03 9.27 -16.97
CA GLU A 12 -9.34 9.32 -16.34
C GLU A 12 -9.19 9.62 -14.85
N ALA A 13 -9.96 10.60 -14.37
CA ALA A 13 -10.10 10.85 -12.95
C ALA A 13 -11.25 9.98 -12.40
N GLN A 14 -11.05 9.44 -11.19
CA GLN A 14 -12.11 8.79 -10.44
C GLN A 14 -12.27 9.47 -9.09
N GLU A 15 -13.52 9.68 -8.70
CA GLU A 15 -13.87 10.23 -7.39
C GLU A 15 -14.60 9.16 -6.57
N ARG A 16 -14.29 9.10 -5.28
CA ARG A 16 -14.95 8.22 -4.31
C ARG A 16 -15.15 8.99 -3.02
N ARG A 17 -16.33 8.83 -2.42
CA ARG A 17 -16.63 9.40 -1.11
C ARG A 17 -16.18 8.40 -0.03
N LEU A 18 -15.29 8.84 0.85
CA LEU A 18 -14.87 8.09 2.03
C LEU A 18 -15.80 8.43 3.20
N SER A 19 -16.17 7.41 3.95
CA SER A 19 -16.93 7.49 5.19
C SER A 19 -15.97 7.49 6.39
N PRO A 20 -16.39 8.02 7.55
CA PRO A 20 -15.59 7.90 8.78
C PRO A 20 -15.18 6.45 9.03
N SER A 21 -13.93 6.25 9.44
CA SER A 21 -13.26 4.96 9.60
C SER A 21 -12.78 4.27 8.32
N ASP A 22 -13.15 4.75 7.13
CA ASP A 22 -12.55 4.25 5.89
C ASP A 22 -11.04 4.55 5.86
N VAL A 23 -10.31 3.64 5.23
CA VAL A 23 -8.87 3.72 5.05
C VAL A 23 -8.55 3.69 3.56
N LEU A 24 -7.70 4.61 3.13
CA LEU A 24 -7.09 4.62 1.82
C LEU A 24 -5.59 4.29 1.96
N VAL A 25 -5.17 3.18 1.36
CA VAL A 25 -3.77 2.78 1.26
C VAL A 25 -3.32 2.95 -0.17
N LEU A 26 -2.30 3.77 -0.40
CA LEU A 26 -1.63 3.94 -1.69
C LEU A 26 -0.21 3.39 -1.58
N TYR A 27 0.26 2.73 -2.64
CA TYR A 27 1.57 2.08 -2.66
C TYR A 27 2.22 2.14 -4.05
N THR A 28 3.55 2.05 -4.09
CA THR A 28 4.31 1.72 -5.30
C THR A 28 4.45 0.21 -5.46
N ASP A 29 4.70 -0.25 -6.67
CA ASP A 29 4.93 -1.66 -7.01
C ASP A 29 6.05 -2.30 -6.20
N GLY A 30 7.06 -1.55 -5.75
CA GLY A 30 8.09 -2.05 -4.83
C GLY A 30 7.55 -2.74 -3.56
N VAL A 31 6.34 -2.42 -3.09
CA VAL A 31 5.68 -3.17 -2.00
C VAL A 31 5.27 -4.57 -2.46
N THR A 32 4.57 -4.66 -3.59
CA THR A 32 4.00 -5.92 -4.07
C THR A 32 5.03 -6.81 -4.75
N GLU A 33 6.07 -6.21 -5.33
CA GLU A 33 7.21 -6.86 -5.98
C GLU A 33 8.41 -7.02 -5.04
N ALA A 34 8.19 -6.90 -3.73
CA ALA A 34 9.15 -7.34 -2.71
C ALA A 34 9.28 -8.87 -2.76
N PHE A 35 10.50 -9.38 -2.97
CA PHE A 35 10.78 -10.80 -3.11
C PHE A 35 11.35 -11.40 -1.83
N ASN A 36 10.89 -12.60 -1.47
CA ASN A 36 11.56 -13.43 -0.46
C ASN A 36 12.72 -14.24 -1.06
N ALA A 37 13.44 -15.00 -0.22
CA ALA A 37 14.56 -15.84 -0.64
C ALA A 37 14.19 -16.92 -1.69
N SER A 38 12.92 -17.35 -1.71
CA SER A 38 12.37 -18.29 -2.69
C SER A 38 11.96 -17.62 -4.01
N ARG A 39 12.18 -16.30 -4.16
CA ARG A 39 11.74 -15.47 -5.28
C ARG A 39 10.22 -15.45 -5.46
N GLU A 40 9.49 -15.59 -4.37
CA GLU A 40 8.05 -15.34 -4.34
C GLU A 40 7.82 -13.86 -4.03
N MET A 41 6.88 -13.24 -4.73
CA MET A 41 6.47 -11.86 -4.46
C MET A 41 5.56 -11.80 -3.23
N PHE A 42 5.65 -10.70 -2.48
CA PHE A 42 4.71 -10.39 -1.39
C PHE A 42 3.27 -10.40 -1.93
N GLY A 43 3.06 -9.69 -3.04
CA GLY A 43 1.81 -9.72 -3.80
C GLY A 43 0.69 -8.86 -3.21
N VAL A 44 -0.33 -8.63 -4.03
CA VAL A 44 -1.48 -7.78 -3.69
C VAL A 44 -2.35 -8.45 -2.63
N GLU A 45 -2.47 -9.77 -2.66
CA GLU A 45 -3.31 -10.53 -1.75
C GLU A 45 -2.84 -10.42 -0.29
N ARG A 46 -1.52 -10.52 -0.05
CA ARG A 46 -0.96 -10.33 1.30
C ARG A 46 -1.10 -8.89 1.78
N LEU A 47 -0.95 -7.91 0.88
CA LEU A 47 -1.19 -6.51 1.21
C LEU A 47 -2.64 -6.27 1.63
N ILE A 48 -3.61 -6.81 0.89
CA ILE A 48 -5.04 -6.72 1.25
C ILE A 48 -5.30 -7.36 2.61
N GLU A 49 -4.69 -8.51 2.88
CA GLU A 49 -4.87 -9.22 4.16
C GLU A 49 -4.25 -8.45 5.33
N ALA A 50 -3.04 -7.91 5.16
CA ALA A 50 -2.39 -7.04 6.13
C ALA A 50 -3.27 -5.82 6.47
N VAL A 51 -3.86 -5.18 5.45
CA VAL A 51 -4.77 -4.04 5.63
C VAL A 51 -6.03 -4.45 6.40
N ARG A 52 -6.64 -5.59 6.06
CA ARG A 52 -7.86 -6.08 6.72
C ARG A 52 -7.61 -6.42 8.19
N THR A 53 -6.55 -7.18 8.47
CA THR A 53 -6.16 -7.62 9.80
C THR A 53 -5.90 -6.43 10.74
N HIS A 54 -5.27 -5.38 10.22
CA HIS A 54 -4.84 -4.22 11.00
C HIS A 54 -5.74 -2.99 10.81
N SER A 55 -6.92 -3.17 10.21
CA SER A 55 -7.84 -2.08 9.82
C SER A 55 -8.37 -1.23 10.99
N ALA A 56 -8.27 -1.71 12.23
CA ALA A 56 -8.67 -0.99 13.43
C ALA A 56 -7.58 -0.06 14.01
N LEU A 57 -6.32 -0.17 13.54
CA LEU A 57 -5.22 0.65 14.04
C LEU A 57 -5.32 2.10 13.57
N SER A 58 -4.55 3.00 14.18
CA SER A 58 -4.34 4.35 13.63
C SER A 58 -3.74 4.28 12.22
N ALA A 59 -3.77 5.37 11.46
CA ALA A 59 -3.13 5.40 10.13
C ALA A 59 -1.64 5.03 10.21
N GLN A 60 -0.94 5.57 11.21
CA GLN A 60 0.46 5.26 11.48
C GLN A 60 0.65 3.78 11.89
N GLY A 61 -0.19 3.27 12.80
CA GLY A 61 -0.09 1.88 13.24
C GLY A 61 -0.36 0.88 12.13
N LEU A 62 -1.27 1.20 11.20
CA LEU A 62 -1.50 0.38 10.01
C LEU A 62 -0.30 0.45 9.04
N LEU A 63 0.31 1.61 8.85
CA LEU A 63 1.52 1.75 8.04
C LEU A 63 2.65 0.87 8.58
N GLU A 64 2.92 0.94 9.89
CA GLU A 64 3.94 0.13 10.57
C GLU A 64 3.63 -1.37 10.51
N ALA A 65 2.35 -1.75 10.62
CA ALA A 65 1.95 -3.14 10.49
C ALA A 65 2.20 -3.69 9.08
N ILE A 66 1.87 -2.93 8.03
CA ILE A 66 2.16 -3.34 6.64
C ILE A 66 3.67 -3.43 6.42
N GLU A 67 4.45 -2.47 6.88
CA GLU A 67 5.92 -2.49 6.79
C GLU A 67 6.51 -3.72 7.49
N THR A 68 5.98 -4.07 8.65
CA THR A 68 6.39 -5.26 9.41
C THR A 68 6.08 -6.55 8.64
N GLU A 69 4.89 -6.66 8.05
CA GLU A 69 4.49 -7.83 7.24
C GLU A 69 5.37 -7.99 5.99
N VAL A 70 5.68 -6.90 5.30
CA VAL A 70 6.60 -6.92 4.13
C VAL A 70 7.99 -7.35 4.57
N THR A 71 8.52 -6.75 5.64
CA THR A 71 9.87 -7.05 6.15
C THR A 71 9.98 -8.49 6.64
N ALA A 72 8.96 -8.99 7.35
CA ALA A 72 8.92 -10.37 7.81
C ALA A 72 8.81 -11.37 6.65
N PHE A 73 8.12 -11.00 5.56
CA PHE A 73 8.02 -11.84 4.37
C PHE A 73 9.32 -11.90 3.58
N THR A 74 10.01 -10.76 3.41
CA THR A 74 11.29 -10.71 2.69
C THR A 74 12.42 -11.34 3.50
N ASP A 75 12.33 -11.28 4.83
CA ASP A 75 13.37 -11.79 5.75
C ASP A 75 14.73 -11.18 5.38
N GLU A 76 15.77 -12.00 5.19
CA GLU A 76 17.11 -11.55 4.79
C GLU A 76 17.25 -11.27 3.28
N ALA A 77 16.17 -11.36 2.49
CA ALA A 77 16.23 -11.07 1.07
C ALA A 77 16.48 -9.58 0.82
N PRO A 78 17.39 -9.22 -0.10
CA PRO A 78 17.65 -7.82 -0.41
C PRO A 78 16.43 -7.16 -1.04
N GLN A 79 16.21 -5.89 -0.71
CA GLN A 79 15.17 -5.08 -1.32
C GLN A 79 15.36 -5.00 -2.84
N SER A 80 14.30 -5.30 -3.58
CA SER A 80 14.29 -5.38 -5.05
C SER A 80 14.04 -4.04 -5.74
N ASP A 81 13.27 -3.14 -5.11
CA ASP A 81 12.87 -1.83 -5.66
C ASP A 81 12.50 -0.85 -4.52
N ASP A 82 12.31 0.43 -4.84
CA ASP A 82 11.92 1.47 -3.88
C ASP A 82 10.49 1.25 -3.33
N ILE A 83 10.40 1.11 -2.00
CA ILE A 83 9.14 0.92 -1.30
C ILE A 83 8.58 2.27 -0.84
N THR A 84 7.35 2.59 -1.26
CA THR A 84 6.61 3.75 -0.77
C THR A 84 5.19 3.35 -0.38
N LEU A 85 4.76 3.73 0.82
CA LEU A 85 3.43 3.52 1.36
C LEU A 85 2.84 4.85 1.87
N LEU A 86 1.56 5.08 1.60
CA LEU A 86 0.78 6.17 2.19
C LEU A 86 -0.53 5.61 2.75
N VAL A 87 -0.76 5.85 4.03
CA VAL A 87 -1.99 5.45 4.72
C VAL A 87 -2.74 6.70 5.17
N MET A 88 -3.99 6.82 4.73
CA MET A 88 -4.91 7.88 5.16
C MET A 88 -6.15 7.25 5.79
N ARG A 89 -6.58 7.79 6.93
CA ARG A 89 -7.83 7.39 7.59
C ARG A 89 -8.78 8.57 7.62
N CYS A 90 -10.01 8.35 7.19
CA CYS A 90 -11.07 9.35 7.32
C CYS A 90 -11.52 9.39 8.78
N CYS A 91 -11.19 10.48 9.48
CA CYS A 91 -11.72 10.75 10.81
C CYS A 91 -13.06 11.48 10.72
N HIS A 92 -13.86 11.37 11.78
CA HIS A 92 -14.96 12.32 11.99
C HIS A 92 -14.36 13.73 12.14
N GLN A 93 -14.85 14.69 11.37
CA GLN A 93 -14.72 16.09 11.74
C GLN A 93 -15.74 16.36 12.85
N GLU A 94 -15.26 16.54 14.08
CA GLU A 94 -16.03 17.28 15.07
C GLU A 94 -16.02 18.76 14.64
N ALA A 95 -17.22 19.35 14.56
CA ALA A 95 -17.41 20.76 14.22
C ALA A 95 -17.19 21.66 15.44
#